data_AF-A0A225DT04-F1
#
_entry.id   AF-A0A225DT04-F1
#
_cell.length_a   1.000
_cell.length_b   1.000
_cell.length_c   1.000
_cell.angle_alpha   90.00
_cell.angle_beta   90.00
_cell.angle_gamma   90.00
#
_symmetry.space_group_name_H-M   'P 1'
#
loop_
_entity.id
_entity.type
_entity.pdbx_description
1 polymer ?
#
loop_
_entity_poly.entity_id
_entity_poly.type
_entity_poly.pdbx_seq_one_letter_code
_entity_poly.pdbx_strand_id
1 'polypeptide(L)'
;MWFWDAARSLAPVQQVFFLIALAVAFGFEFINGFHDTANAVTTVIYTRTLRASLAVVYSGFLNFLGVLLGGTGVAFGIVNLLPVDLLVKAGASADSLVMVLSLLLAGVIWNLGTWYVGLPVSSSHTLIGSILGVGVMNSLLNGRGLGGVNWAKAGETMLALLVSPLVGFLCAGGVLLAMKRLIREPRLYQPPRATTGRRPGFASGC
;
A
#
# COMPACT_ATOMS: atom_id res chain seq x y z
N MET A 1 -26.35 -2.70 13.21
CA MET A 1 -25.64 -2.24 14.41
C MET A 1 -24.71 -1.12 13.98
N TRP A 2 -24.89 0.09 14.50
CA TRP A 2 -24.11 1.25 14.09
C TRP A 2 -22.73 1.20 14.78
N PHE A 3 -21.68 1.78 14.17
CA PHE A 3 -20.29 1.66 14.66
C PHE A 3 -20.13 1.99 16.15
N TRP A 4 -20.83 3.02 16.61
CA TRP A 4 -20.78 3.48 17.99
C TRP A 4 -21.47 2.52 18.95
N ASP A 5 -22.48 1.79 18.50
CA ASP A 5 -23.13 0.73 19.28
C ASP A 5 -22.21 -0.49 19.40
N ALA A 6 -21.46 -0.79 18.34
CA ALA A 6 -20.44 -1.84 18.36
C ALA A 6 -19.27 -1.51 19.29
N ALA A 7 -18.75 -0.29 19.23
CA ALA A 7 -17.69 0.14 20.13
C ALA A 7 -18.11 0.12 21.61
N ARG A 8 -19.36 0.54 21.90
CA ARG A 8 -19.91 0.52 23.26
C ARG A 8 -20.25 -0.88 23.77
N SER A 9 -20.45 -1.85 22.87
CA SER A 9 -20.73 -3.25 23.23
C SER A 9 -19.50 -4.02 23.73
N LEU A 10 -18.29 -3.47 23.54
CA LEU A 10 -17.03 -4.08 23.97
C LEU A 10 -16.76 -3.83 25.46
N ALA A 11 -16.15 -4.81 26.14
CA ALA A 11 -15.69 -4.65 27.50
C ALA A 11 -14.62 -3.53 27.59
N PRO A 12 -14.45 -2.84 28.75
CA PRO A 12 -13.51 -1.72 28.87
C PRO A 12 -12.07 -2.05 28.42
N VAL A 13 -11.60 -3.26 28.72
CA VAL A 13 -10.26 -3.71 28.29
C VAL A 13 -10.16 -3.85 26.76
N GLN A 14 -11.23 -4.32 26.11
CA GLN A 14 -11.28 -4.50 24.65
C GLN A 14 -11.35 -3.16 23.93
N GLN A 15 -11.99 -2.15 24.52
CA GLN A 15 -11.99 -0.79 24.00
C GLN A 15 -10.56 -0.22 23.93
N VAL A 16 -9.73 -0.48 24.95
CA VAL A 16 -8.32 -0.06 24.94
C VAL A 16 -7.56 -0.74 23.79
N PHE A 17 -7.68 -2.06 23.64
CA PHE A 17 -7.04 -2.78 22.53
C PHE A 17 -7.55 -2.31 21.16
N PHE A 18 -8.84 -2.03 21.04
CA PHE A 18 -9.43 -1.49 19.82
C PHE A 18 -8.86 -0.10 19.47
N LEU A 19 -8.76 0.81 20.44
CA LEU A 19 -8.17 2.12 20.24
C LEU A 19 -6.70 2.04 19.83
N ILE A 20 -5.93 1.13 20.45
CA ILE A 20 -4.53 0.88 20.07
C ILE A 20 -4.46 0.33 18.65
N ALA A 21 -5.27 -0.68 18.31
CA ALA A 21 -5.30 -1.24 16.96
C ALA A 21 -5.66 -0.19 15.91
N LEU A 22 -6.62 0.69 16.22
CA LEU A 22 -7.00 1.81 15.35
C LEU A 22 -5.85 2.82 15.18
N ALA A 23 -5.14 3.16 16.26
CA ALA A 23 -3.97 4.03 16.19
C ALA A 23 -2.84 3.42 15.34
N VAL A 24 -2.57 2.12 15.50
CA VAL A 24 -1.57 1.40 14.68
C VAL A 24 -2.03 1.32 13.22
N ALA A 25 -3.31 1.09 12.94
CA ALA A 25 -3.85 1.09 11.59
C ALA A 25 -3.65 2.45 10.90
N PHE A 26 -3.94 3.56 11.58
CA PHE A 26 -3.65 4.89 11.04
C PHE A 26 -2.16 5.12 10.82
N GLY A 27 -1.30 4.63 11.72
CA GLY A 27 0.16 4.65 11.54
C GLY A 27 0.60 3.86 10.30
N PHE A 28 0.04 2.66 10.09
CA PHE A 28 0.31 1.83 8.92
C PHE A 28 -0.09 2.53 7.61
N GLU A 29 -1.29 3.13 7.55
CA GLU A 29 -1.74 3.88 6.39
C GLU A 29 -0.88 5.11 6.10
N PHE A 30 -0.45 5.81 7.15
CA PHE A 30 0.47 6.94 7.01
C PHE A 30 1.81 6.52 6.40
N ILE A 31 2.38 5.40 6.88
CA ILE A 31 3.62 4.83 6.34
C ILE A 31 3.44 4.41 4.87
N ASN A 32 2.32 3.75 4.55
CA ASN A 32 2.01 3.37 3.17
C ASN A 32 1.94 4.60 2.25
N GLY A 33 1.30 5.68 2.71
CA GLY A 33 1.19 6.91 1.95
C GLY A 33 2.55 7.52 1.56
N PHE A 34 3.57 7.40 2.41
CA PHE A 34 4.93 7.84 2.07
C PHE A 34 5.59 6.98 0.99
N HIS A 35 5.50 5.65 1.13
CA HIS A 35 6.06 4.72 0.15
C HIS A 35 5.42 4.90 -1.23
N ASP A 36 4.09 5.02 -1.27
CA ASP A 36 3.34 5.22 -2.52
C ASP A 36 3.59 6.60 -3.12
N THR A 37 3.70 7.63 -2.28
CA THR A 37 4.06 8.98 -2.75
C THR A 37 5.44 8.99 -3.36
N ALA A 38 6.44 8.37 -2.71
CA ALA A 38 7.79 8.28 -3.26
C ALA A 38 7.80 7.62 -4.65
N ASN A 39 7.03 6.53 -4.83
CA ASN A 39 6.90 5.85 -6.12
C ASN A 39 6.27 6.75 -7.20
N ALA A 40 5.24 7.51 -6.86
CA ALA A 40 4.53 8.38 -7.80
C ALA A 40 5.32 9.64 -8.18
N VAL A 41 5.94 10.33 -7.21
CA VAL A 41 6.54 11.65 -7.42
C VAL A 41 7.97 11.60 -7.97
N THR A 42 8.66 10.45 -7.86
CA THR A 42 10.07 10.32 -8.27
C THR A 42 10.26 10.70 -9.75
N THR A 43 9.36 10.28 -10.63
CA THR A 43 9.47 10.56 -12.08
C THR A 43 9.40 12.05 -12.37
N VAL A 44 8.38 12.74 -11.87
CA VAL A 44 8.12 14.17 -12.14
C VAL A 44 9.14 15.11 -11.48
N ILE A 45 9.70 14.71 -10.34
CA ILE A 45 10.77 15.47 -9.67
C ILE A 45 12.09 15.27 -10.41
N TYR A 46 12.41 14.03 -10.81
CA TYR A 46 13.64 13.73 -11.53
C TYR A 46 13.70 14.40 -12.91
N THR A 47 12.58 14.41 -13.65
CA THR A 47 12.46 15.11 -14.94
C THR A 47 12.31 16.63 -14.79
N ARG A 48 12.26 17.15 -13.56
CA ARG A 48 12.05 18.58 -13.24
C ARG A 48 10.80 19.18 -13.86
N THR A 49 9.77 18.37 -14.10
CA THR A 49 8.50 18.82 -14.67
C THR A 49 7.61 19.49 -13.63
N LEU A 50 7.80 19.18 -12.34
CA LEU A 50 7.02 19.77 -11.24
C LEU A 50 7.90 20.00 -10.00
N ARG A 51 7.62 21.05 -9.21
CA ARG A 51 8.27 21.29 -7.91
C ARG A 51 7.88 20.20 -6.91
N ALA A 52 8.82 19.78 -6.06
CA ALA A 52 8.63 18.67 -5.11
C ALA A 52 7.44 18.88 -4.17
N SER A 53 7.24 20.10 -3.65
CA SER A 53 6.12 20.43 -2.77
C SER A 53 4.76 20.19 -3.44
N LEU A 54 4.60 20.65 -4.68
CA LEU A 54 3.37 20.45 -5.44
C LEU A 54 3.18 18.97 -5.79
N ALA A 55 4.25 18.27 -6.18
CA ALA A 55 4.17 16.84 -6.51
C ALA A 55 3.63 16.00 -5.35
N VAL A 56 4.09 16.26 -4.12
CA VAL A 56 3.61 15.57 -2.91
C VAL A 56 2.13 15.88 -2.63
N VAL A 57 1.69 17.14 -2.79
CA VAL A 57 0.28 17.52 -2.61
C VAL A 57 -0.63 16.81 -3.63
N TYR A 58 -0.23 16.80 -4.90
CA TYR A 58 -0.97 16.07 -5.94
C TYR A 58 -1.01 14.56 -5.68
N SER A 59 0.12 13.97 -5.25
CA SER A 59 0.17 12.55 -4.88
C SER A 59 -0.80 12.23 -3.75
N GLY A 60 -0.82 13.04 -2.68
CA GLY A 60 -1.74 12.84 -1.56
C GLY A 60 -3.20 12.94 -1.98
N PHE A 61 -3.54 13.95 -2.79
CA PHE A 61 -4.90 14.13 -3.31
C PHE A 61 -5.35 12.95 -4.20
N LEU A 62 -4.49 12.50 -5.11
CA LEU A 62 -4.80 11.39 -6.01
C LEU A 62 -4.88 10.04 -5.29
N ASN A 63 -4.01 9.79 -4.30
CA ASN A 63 -4.10 8.59 -3.46
C ASN A 63 -5.42 8.57 -2.68
N PHE A 64 -5.82 9.69 -2.09
CA PHE A 64 -7.10 9.81 -1.41
C PHE A 64 -8.28 9.56 -2.35
N LEU A 65 -8.26 10.15 -3.55
CA LEU A 65 -9.29 9.94 -4.55
C LEU A 65 -9.35 8.47 -5.03
N GLY A 66 -8.20 7.81 -5.17
CA GLY A 66 -8.11 6.38 -5.50
C GLY A 66 -8.83 5.50 -4.48
N VAL A 67 -8.63 5.76 -3.19
CA VAL A 67 -9.34 5.05 -2.11
C VAL A 67 -10.84 5.31 -2.17
N LEU A 68 -11.28 6.54 -2.43
CA LEU A 68 -12.71 6.87 -2.54
C LEU A 68 -13.40 6.20 -3.74
N LEU A 69 -12.73 6.11 -4.88
CA LEU A 69 -13.32 5.60 -6.13
C LEU A 69 -13.23 4.07 -6.25
N GLY A 70 -12.19 3.44 -5.70
CA GLY A 70 -11.90 2.02 -5.92
C GLY A 70 -11.44 1.24 -4.69
N GLY A 71 -11.27 1.90 -3.53
CA GLY A 71 -10.74 1.26 -2.33
C GLY A 71 -11.63 0.14 -1.77
N THR A 72 -12.95 0.20 -2.01
CA THR A 72 -13.90 -0.82 -1.53
C THR A 72 -13.61 -2.20 -2.14
N GLY A 73 -13.30 -2.29 -3.43
CA GLY A 73 -12.98 -3.55 -4.09
C GLY A 73 -11.72 -4.20 -3.53
N VAL A 74 -10.68 -3.40 -3.27
CA VAL A 74 -9.44 -3.87 -2.64
C VAL A 74 -9.69 -4.30 -1.20
N ALA A 75 -10.46 -3.51 -0.44
CA ALA A 75 -10.84 -3.84 0.93
C ALA A 75 -11.56 -5.19 1.02
N PHE A 76 -12.53 -5.45 0.14
CA PHE A 76 -13.19 -6.76 0.07
C PHE A 76 -12.21 -7.88 -0.28
N GLY A 77 -11.26 -7.65 -1.19
CA GLY A 77 -10.20 -8.61 -1.51
C GLY A 77 -9.38 -9.01 -0.28
N ILE A 78 -8.96 -8.02 0.52
CA ILE A 78 -8.18 -8.23 1.75
C ILE A 78 -9.00 -8.90 2.85
N VAL A 79 -10.27 -8.50 3.04
CA VAL A 79 -11.16 -9.13 4.03
C VAL A 79 -11.35 -10.62 3.75
N ASN A 80 -11.47 -11.01 2.47
CA ASN A 80 -11.59 -12.42 2.08
C ASN A 80 -10.29 -13.22 2.25
N LEU A 81 -9.15 -12.54 2.34
CA LEU A 81 -7.86 -13.16 2.63
C LEU A 81 -7.64 -13.33 4.14
N LEU A 82 -8.37 -12.56 4.96
CA LEU A 82 -8.27 -12.60 6.41
C LEU A 82 -8.71 -13.97 6.94
N PRO A 83 -7.97 -14.57 7.89
CA PRO A 83 -8.33 -15.82 8.55
C PRO A 83 -9.81 -15.86 8.97
N VAL A 84 -10.49 -16.97 8.69
CA VAL A 84 -11.92 -17.13 9.04
C VAL A 84 -12.12 -17.03 10.56
N ASP A 85 -11.13 -17.46 11.34
CA ASP A 85 -11.13 -17.30 12.80
C ASP A 85 -11.12 -15.81 13.24
N LEU A 86 -10.53 -14.90 12.46
CA LEU A 86 -10.61 -13.45 12.70
C LEU A 86 -12.01 -12.92 12.43
N LEU A 87 -12.65 -13.36 11.34
CA LEU A 87 -13.98 -12.91 10.94
C LEU A 87 -15.08 -13.46 11.85
N VAL A 88 -14.96 -14.73 12.27
CA VAL A 88 -15.95 -15.40 13.13
C VAL A 88 -15.81 -14.92 14.59
N LYS A 89 -14.59 -14.70 15.09
CA LYS A 89 -14.34 -14.15 16.44
C LYS A 89 -14.33 -12.61 16.48
N ALA A 90 -14.57 -11.94 15.35
CA ALA A 90 -14.76 -10.48 15.31
C ALA A 90 -15.97 -10.04 16.17
N GLY A 91 -16.85 -10.98 16.54
CA GLY A 91 -17.76 -10.83 17.67
C GLY A 91 -17.02 -10.82 19.01
N ALA A 92 -16.41 -9.69 19.35
CA ALA A 92 -16.03 -9.27 20.72
C ALA A 92 -15.16 -10.24 21.55
N SER A 93 -14.26 -11.02 20.95
CA SER A 93 -13.27 -11.81 21.70
C SER A 93 -11.93 -11.06 21.80
N ALA A 94 -11.25 -11.09 22.96
CA ALA A 94 -9.95 -10.44 23.12
C ALA A 94 -8.90 -10.95 22.12
N ASP A 95 -8.96 -12.24 21.76
CA ASP A 95 -8.07 -12.89 20.81
C ASP A 95 -8.07 -12.23 19.41
N SER A 96 -9.23 -11.80 18.90
CA SER A 96 -9.32 -11.25 17.55
C SER A 96 -8.65 -9.87 17.45
N LEU A 97 -8.78 -9.05 18.49
CA LEU A 97 -8.07 -7.77 18.58
C LEU A 97 -6.55 -7.96 18.69
N VAL A 98 -6.08 -8.94 19.46
CA VAL A 98 -4.64 -9.24 19.59
C VAL A 98 -4.04 -9.69 18.25
N MET A 99 -4.76 -10.52 17.50
CA MET A 99 -4.34 -10.96 16.18
C MET A 99 -4.30 -9.81 15.16
N VAL A 100 -5.31 -8.93 15.12
CA VAL A 100 -5.30 -7.72 14.27
C VAL A 100 -4.16 -6.79 14.67
N LEU A 101 -3.90 -6.62 15.96
CA LEU A 101 -2.78 -5.82 16.42
C LEU A 101 -1.44 -6.43 15.98
N SER A 102 -1.31 -7.75 16.05
CA SER A 102 -0.09 -8.47 15.65
C SER A 102 0.17 -8.36 14.14
N LEU A 103 -0.85 -8.52 13.29
CA LEU A 103 -0.67 -8.38 11.83
C LEU A 103 -0.32 -6.94 11.44
N LEU A 104 -0.92 -5.95 12.10
CA LEU A 104 -0.65 -4.54 11.82
C LEU A 104 0.74 -4.13 12.31
N LEU A 105 1.14 -4.56 13.51
CA LEU A 105 2.48 -4.30 14.04
C LEU A 105 3.56 -4.95 13.18
N ALA A 106 3.37 -6.21 12.76
CA ALA A 106 4.29 -6.86 11.83
C ALA A 106 4.45 -6.06 10.53
N GLY A 107 3.34 -5.56 9.99
CA GLY A 107 3.37 -4.73 8.77
C GLY A 107 4.07 -3.38 8.97
N VAL A 108 3.78 -2.68 10.07
CA VAL A 108 4.41 -1.41 10.43
C VAL A 108 5.91 -1.58 10.63
N ILE A 109 6.32 -2.57 11.44
CA ILE A 109 7.74 -2.84 11.74
C ILE A 109 8.49 -3.13 10.44
N TRP A 110 7.93 -3.96 9.56
CA TRP A 110 8.57 -4.28 8.29
C TRP A 110 8.66 -3.05 7.37
N ASN A 111 7.57 -2.30 7.19
CA ASN A 111 7.56 -1.11 6.33
C ASN A 111 8.47 0.03 6.83
N LEU A 112 8.62 0.19 8.16
CA LEU A 112 9.58 1.13 8.74
C LEU A 112 11.01 0.62 8.63
N GLY A 113 11.23 -0.68 8.83
CA GLY A 113 12.54 -1.30 8.70
C GLY A 113 13.09 -1.19 7.28
N THR A 114 12.28 -1.49 6.26
CA THR A 114 12.68 -1.33 4.86
C THR A 114 12.91 0.13 4.48
N TRP A 115 12.08 1.04 4.99
CA TRP A 115 12.29 2.47 4.82
C TRP A 115 13.62 2.94 5.43
N TYR A 116 13.94 2.48 6.63
CA TYR A 116 15.21 2.82 7.30
C TYR A 116 16.43 2.37 6.49
N VAL A 117 16.34 1.21 5.83
CA VAL A 117 17.40 0.67 4.95
C VAL A 117 17.33 1.25 3.52
N GLY A 118 16.29 2.01 3.18
CA GLY A 118 16.10 2.60 1.86
C GLY A 118 15.70 1.59 0.77
N LEU A 119 15.12 0.45 1.14
CA LEU A 119 14.67 -0.57 0.20
C LEU A 119 13.27 -0.25 -0.33
N PRO A 120 13.06 -0.23 -1.66
CA PRO A 120 11.72 -0.11 -2.22
C PRO A 120 10.95 -1.40 -1.91
N VAL A 121 9.89 -1.28 -1.12
CA VAL A 121 9.01 -2.40 -0.74
C VAL A 121 7.59 -2.14 -1.20
N SER A 122 6.84 -3.21 -1.44
CA SER A 122 5.40 -3.17 -1.69
C SER A 122 4.65 -3.35 -0.38
N SER A 123 3.95 -2.32 0.08
CA SER A 123 3.11 -2.40 1.29
C SER A 123 2.01 -3.45 1.19
N SER A 124 1.49 -3.72 -0.01
CA SER A 124 0.49 -4.77 -0.23
C SER A 124 1.06 -6.16 0.06
N HIS A 125 2.30 -6.45 -0.36
CA HIS A 125 2.97 -7.71 -0.04
C HIS A 125 3.23 -7.83 1.46
N THR A 126 3.63 -6.74 2.11
CA THR A 126 3.82 -6.69 3.56
C THR A 126 2.53 -7.07 4.30
N LEU A 127 1.39 -6.49 3.90
CA LEU A 127 0.09 -6.74 4.52
C LEU A 127 -0.41 -8.16 4.25
N ILE A 128 -0.30 -8.65 3.03
CA ILE A 128 -0.65 -10.04 2.69
C ILE A 128 0.22 -11.01 3.51
N GLY A 129 1.52 -10.76 3.58
CA GLY A 129 2.46 -11.57 4.36
C GLY A 129 2.12 -11.60 5.84
N SER A 130 1.74 -10.46 6.44
CA SER A 130 1.36 -10.42 7.85
C SER A 130 0.04 -11.15 8.13
N ILE A 131 -0.94 -11.05 7.23
CA ILE A 131 -2.21 -11.79 7.30
C ILE A 131 -1.97 -13.30 7.24
N LEU A 132 -1.15 -13.77 6.28
CA LEU A 132 -0.80 -15.18 6.14
C LEU A 132 -0.02 -15.68 7.36
N GLY A 133 0.95 -14.89 7.85
CA GLY A 133 1.74 -15.24 9.02
C GLY A 133 0.91 -15.41 10.29
N VAL A 134 0.02 -14.45 10.59
CA VAL A 134 -0.89 -14.54 11.74
C VAL A 134 -1.89 -15.69 11.57
N GLY A 135 -2.41 -15.90 10.36
CA GLY A 135 -3.31 -17.02 10.07
C GLY A 135 -2.68 -18.40 10.27
N VAL A 136 -1.47 -18.61 9.77
CA VAL A 136 -0.72 -19.85 9.97
C VAL A 136 -0.40 -20.05 11.45
N MET A 137 0.11 -19.02 12.14
CA MET A 137 0.43 -19.13 13.56
C MET A 137 -0.80 -19.43 14.42
N ASN A 138 -1.92 -18.76 14.16
CA ASN A 138 -3.18 -19.04 14.85
C ASN A 138 -3.66 -20.48 14.63
N SER A 139 -3.56 -20.97 13.39
CA SER A 139 -3.95 -22.34 13.04
C SER A 139 -3.06 -23.40 13.74
N LEU A 140 -1.76 -23.12 13.86
CA LEU A 140 -0.82 -23.98 14.59
C LEU A 140 -1.13 -24.01 16.09
N LEU A 141 -1.39 -22.85 16.69
CA LEU A 141 -1.76 -22.76 18.12
C LEU A 141 -3.07 -23.47 18.44
N ASN A 142 -4.02 -23.51 17.50
CA ASN A 142 -5.32 -24.17 17.66
C ASN A 142 -5.33 -25.63 17.17
N GLY A 143 -4.16 -26.21 16.82
CA GLY A 143 -4.05 -27.61 16.40
C GLY A 143 -4.66 -27.96 15.04
N ARG A 144 -5.00 -26.96 14.22
CA ARG A 144 -5.63 -27.13 12.88
C ARG A 144 -4.61 -27.20 11.74
N GLY A 145 -3.32 -27.30 12.05
CA GLY A 145 -2.25 -27.35 11.05
C GLY A 145 -2.21 -26.07 10.21
N LEU A 146 -2.31 -26.19 8.88
CA LEU A 146 -2.36 -25.05 7.94
C LEU A 146 -3.79 -24.60 7.58
N GLY A 147 -4.83 -25.13 8.23
CA GLY A 147 -6.23 -24.88 7.85
C GLY A 147 -6.79 -23.49 8.13
N GLY A 148 -6.12 -22.64 8.91
CA GLY A 148 -6.62 -21.31 9.28
C GLY A 148 -6.48 -20.21 8.21
N VAL A 149 -5.94 -20.54 7.04
CA VAL A 149 -5.76 -19.61 5.92
C VAL A 149 -6.53 -20.10 4.70
N ASN A 150 -7.20 -19.18 4.00
CA ASN A 150 -7.81 -19.47 2.71
C ASN A 150 -6.72 -19.54 1.62
N TRP A 151 -6.12 -20.72 1.44
CA TRP A 151 -5.05 -20.94 0.48
C TRP A 151 -5.45 -20.67 -0.98
N ALA A 152 -6.72 -20.92 -1.33
CA ALA A 152 -7.23 -20.59 -2.65
C ALA A 152 -7.19 -19.07 -2.89
N LYS A 153 -7.72 -18.28 -1.95
CA LYS A 153 -7.71 -16.81 -2.05
C LYS A 153 -6.30 -16.23 -1.95
N ALA A 154 -5.43 -16.83 -1.15
CA ALA A 154 -4.02 -16.46 -1.07
C ALA A 154 -3.32 -16.66 -2.42
N GLY A 155 -3.56 -17.80 -3.09
CA GLY A 155 -3.03 -18.08 -4.41
C GLY A 155 -3.52 -17.10 -5.47
N GLU A 156 -4.83 -16.82 -5.50
CA GLU A 156 -5.40 -15.82 -6.42
C GLU A 156 -4.79 -14.42 -6.22
N THR A 157 -4.63 -14.02 -4.96
CA THR A 157 -4.09 -12.70 -4.62
C THR A 157 -2.62 -12.63 -5.02
N MET A 158 -1.80 -13.64 -4.68
CA MET A 158 -0.40 -13.69 -5.12
C MET A 158 -0.25 -13.72 -6.64
N LEU A 159 -1.12 -14.44 -7.35
CA LEU A 159 -1.12 -14.46 -8.80
C LEU A 159 -1.43 -13.07 -9.37
N ALA A 160 -2.43 -12.37 -8.81
CA ALA A 160 -2.75 -11.01 -9.22
C ALA A 160 -1.56 -10.05 -8.99
N LEU A 161 -0.85 -10.19 -7.87
CA LEU A 161 0.36 -9.39 -7.59
C LEU A 161 1.51 -9.71 -8.53
N LEU A 162 1.65 -10.95 -9.02
CA LEU A 162 2.67 -11.33 -9.99
C LEU A 162 2.31 -10.90 -11.43
N VAL A 163 1.04 -10.95 -11.79
CA VAL A 163 0.56 -10.61 -13.14
C VAL A 163 0.44 -9.11 -13.34
N SER A 164 0.12 -8.34 -12.29
CA SER A 164 -0.10 -6.90 -12.41
C SER A 164 1.10 -6.09 -12.94
N PRO A 165 2.38 -6.36 -12.59
CA PRO A 165 3.51 -5.64 -13.16
C PRO A 165 3.71 -5.96 -14.64
N LEU A 166 3.44 -7.20 -15.06
CA LEU A 166 3.52 -7.61 -16.47
C LEU A 166 2.48 -6.87 -17.31
N VAL A 167 1.23 -6.84 -16.85
CA VAL A 167 0.15 -6.10 -17.51
C VAL A 167 0.48 -4.61 -17.53
N GLY A 168 0.93 -4.05 -16.41
CA GLY A 168 1.36 -2.66 -16.31
C GLY A 168 2.47 -2.31 -17.31
N PHE A 169 3.48 -3.17 -17.44
CA PHE A 169 4.58 -3.01 -18.39
C PHE A 169 4.09 -3.04 -19.84
N LEU A 170 3.23 -4.00 -20.21
CA LEU A 170 2.68 -4.10 -21.56
C LEU A 170 1.80 -2.90 -21.91
N CYS A 171 0.94 -2.46 -20.98
CA CYS A 171 0.10 -1.28 -21.16
C CYS A 171 0.94 0.00 -21.30
N ALA A 172 1.92 0.21 -20.42
CA ALA A 172 2.81 1.36 -20.50
C ALA A 172 3.62 1.38 -21.81
N GLY A 173 4.15 0.23 -22.22
CA GLY A 173 4.81 0.06 -23.52
C GLY A 173 3.87 0.34 -24.69
N GLY A 174 2.63 -0.12 -24.62
CA GLY A 174 1.59 0.16 -25.62
C GLY A 174 1.29 1.65 -25.76
N VAL A 175 1.11 2.35 -24.65
CA VAL A 175 0.90 3.81 -24.63
C VAL A 175 2.12 4.54 -25.21
N LEU A 176 3.34 4.15 -24.84
CA LEU A 176 4.57 4.74 -25.37
C LEU A 176 4.68 4.56 -26.89
N LEU A 177 4.40 3.37 -27.40
CA LEU A 177 4.43 3.08 -28.84
C LEU A 177 3.34 3.85 -29.59
N ALA A 178 2.14 3.96 -29.00
CA ALA A 178 1.05 4.75 -29.55
C ALA A 178 1.42 6.24 -29.63
N MET A 179 1.96 6.80 -28.55
CA MET A 179 2.44 8.19 -28.52
C MET A 179 3.53 8.42 -29.57
N LYS A 180 4.50 7.53 -29.70
CA LYS A 180 5.56 7.62 -30.73
C LYS A 180 5.00 7.58 -32.16
N ARG A 181 3.89 6.87 -32.38
CA ARG A 181 3.27 6.74 -33.70
C ARG A 181 2.38 7.93 -34.07
N LEU A 182 1.65 8.48 -33.09
CA LEU A 182 0.76 9.63 -33.27
C LEU A 182 1.49 10.98 -33.21
N ILE A 183 2.41 11.16 -32.27
CA ILE A 183 3.14 12.42 -32.07
C ILE A 183 4.47 12.34 -32.83
N ARG A 184 4.43 12.73 -34.09
CA ARG A 184 5.62 12.84 -34.95
C ARG A 184 6.21 14.25 -34.86
N GLU A 185 6.68 14.64 -33.67
CA GLU A 185 7.39 15.91 -33.45
C GLU A 185 8.90 15.64 -33.41
N PRO A 186 9.68 16.02 -34.45
CA PRO A 186 11.12 15.75 -34.52
C PRO A 186 11.93 16.40 -33.38
N ARG A 187 11.37 17.43 -32.73
CA ARG A 187 12.02 18.19 -31.64
C ARG A 187 12.14 17.38 -30.34
N LEU A 188 11.25 16.42 -30.09
CA LEU A 188 11.28 15.57 -28.88
C LEU A 188 12.30 14.44 -28.96
N TYR A 189 12.81 14.14 -30.16
CA TYR A 189 13.78 13.05 -30.41
C TYR A 189 15.20 13.54 -30.69
N GLN A 190 15.40 14.86 -30.77
CA GLN A 190 16.73 15.43 -30.91
C GLN A 190 17.34 15.64 -29.52
N PRO A 191 18.55 15.14 -29.25
CA PRO A 191 19.26 15.49 -28.03
C PRO A 191 19.40 17.02 -27.95
N PRO A 192 19.34 17.63 -26.75
CA PRO A 192 19.49 19.06 -26.61
C PRO A 192 20.76 19.52 -27.32
N ARG A 193 20.64 20.46 -28.27
CA ARG A 193 21.83 21.06 -28.89
C ARG A 193 22.64 21.69 -27.76
N ALA A 194 23.90 21.29 -27.63
CA ALA A 194 24.80 21.84 -26.62
C ALA A 194 24.83 23.37 -26.75
N THR A 195 24.14 24.07 -25.86
CA THR A 195 24.29 25.52 -25.73
C THR A 195 25.66 25.76 -25.12
N THR A 196 26.62 26.18 -25.95
CA THR A 196 27.85 26.87 -25.51
C THR A 196 27.43 28.16 -24.82
N GLY A 197 27.09 28.07 -23.53
CA GLY A 197 26.58 29.21 -22.78
C GLY A 197 26.01 28.79 -21.44
N ARG A 198 26.85 28.93 -20.40
CA ARG A 198 26.55 28.97 -18.96
C ARG A 198 25.62 27.86 -18.44
N ARG A 199 26.22 26.90 -17.71
CA ARG A 199 25.50 26.04 -16.75
C ARG A 199 24.57 26.96 -15.92
N PRO A 200 23.26 26.68 -15.83
CA PRO A 200 22.40 27.41 -14.90
C PRO A 200 23.03 27.27 -13.52
N GLY A 201 23.50 28.39 -12.99
CA GLY A 201 24.08 28.43 -11.65
C GLY A 201 23.07 27.88 -10.67
N PHE A 202 23.57 27.14 -9.68
CA PHE A 202 22.85 26.92 -8.43
C PHE A 202 22.53 28.29 -7.82
N ALA A 203 21.40 28.87 -8.23
CA ALA A 203 20.78 29.95 -7.49
C ALA A 203 20.07 29.29 -6.30
N SER A 204 20.86 29.15 -5.23
CA SER A 204 20.40 29.32 -3.85
C SER A 204 19.23 30.30 -3.77
N GLY A 205 18.09 29.87 -3.23
CA GLY A 205 16.97 30.76 -2.97
C GLY A 205 15.70 30.03 -2.57
N CYS A 206 15.52 29.89 -1.25
CA CYS A 206 14.26 29.80 -0.49
C CYS A 206 13.19 28.79 -0.90
#